data_AF-A0A9X1ZKV5-F1
#
_entry.id   AF-A0A9X1ZKV5-F1
#
_cell.length_a   1.000
_cell.length_b   1.000
_cell.length_c   1.000
_cell.angle_alpha   90.00
_cell.angle_beta   90.00
_cell.angle_gamma   90.00
#
_symmetry.space_group_name_H-M   'P 1'
#
loop_
_entity.id
_entity.type
_entity.pdbx_description
1 polymer ?
#
loop_
_entity_poly.entity_id
_entity_poly.type
_entity_poly.pdbx_seq_one_letter_code
_entity_poly.pdbx_strand_id
1 'polypeptide(L)'
;MQFNPDFFPLTDVAKRFVNQLAQCRRLNISVQEASEHHVLVKLPYSEDIIGYPDTGVIHGGVITTLIDTTCGSAVVCAILNKYQSLEISPTLDLRVDYMKPAEPNKAVYAFAECYRLSSTVAFTRAIAYQDSIDEPIAHAVGSFMRISPEMVGEEFRQALMGNQPPINHIDEPETSLNVPQANNVEPQSIDVQNVVKRAIELNDYSYLLDKVPYSQFIGMSVSRFGDEMVFKLPAKDGNIGNPVLPAIHGGVIAGFMEMSAIVQLMVFMQANKVPKIVDFSIDYLRAGLHKDTFAECKITRQGRRVANVSINCWQTNRKQLIATARAHFLIE
;
A
#
# COMPACT_ATOMS: atom_id res chain seq x y z
N MET A 1 25.66 -2.45 0.07
CA MET A 1 26.17 -3.15 1.27
C MET A 1 25.97 -4.63 1.04
N GLN A 2 27.02 -5.46 1.11
CA GLN A 2 26.83 -6.92 1.17
C GLN A 2 26.39 -7.24 2.60
N PHE A 3 25.19 -7.80 2.77
CA PHE A 3 24.72 -8.25 4.08
C PHE A 3 25.56 -9.45 4.52
N ASN A 4 25.85 -9.54 5.83
CA ASN A 4 26.51 -10.72 6.36
C ASN A 4 25.44 -11.79 6.63
N PRO A 5 25.45 -12.93 5.89
CA PRO A 5 24.45 -13.98 6.04
C PRO A 5 24.44 -14.61 7.44
N ASP A 6 25.53 -14.49 8.20
CA ASP A 6 25.60 -15.00 9.59
C ASP A 6 24.65 -14.25 10.53
N PHE A 7 24.38 -12.96 10.27
CA PHE A 7 23.48 -12.14 11.08
C PHE A 7 22.05 -12.07 10.52
N PHE A 8 21.88 -12.33 9.23
CA PHE A 8 20.59 -12.21 8.54
C PHE A 8 20.27 -13.43 7.66
N PRO A 9 20.13 -14.62 8.27
CA PRO A 9 20.05 -15.89 7.55
C PRO A 9 18.75 -16.03 6.72
N LEU A 10 17.73 -15.23 7.00
CA LEU A 10 16.42 -15.31 6.32
C LEU A 10 16.28 -14.34 5.15
N THR A 11 17.33 -13.55 4.86
CA THR A 11 17.31 -12.52 3.81
C THR A 11 16.90 -13.06 2.44
N ASP A 12 17.41 -14.22 2.04
CA ASP A 12 17.11 -14.78 0.72
C ASP A 12 15.68 -15.31 0.61
N VAL A 13 15.11 -15.85 1.68
CA VAL A 13 13.69 -16.25 1.73
C VAL A 13 12.80 -15.02 1.59
N ALA A 14 13.09 -13.97 2.36
CA ALA A 14 12.35 -12.72 2.30
C ALA A 14 12.44 -12.08 0.90
N LYS A 15 13.62 -12.07 0.26
CA LYS A 15 13.78 -11.61 -1.13
C LYS A 15 12.90 -12.40 -2.09
N ARG A 16 12.91 -13.73 -2.00
CA ARG A 16 12.07 -14.58 -2.87
C ARG A 16 10.59 -14.31 -2.65
N PHE A 17 10.15 -14.12 -1.40
CA PHE A 17 8.77 -13.75 -1.08
C PHE A 17 8.36 -12.43 -1.71
N VAL A 18 9.12 -11.35 -1.47
CA VAL A 18 8.86 -10.02 -2.06
C VAL A 18 8.85 -10.07 -3.58
N ASN A 19 9.77 -10.83 -4.17
CA ASN A 19 9.85 -11.00 -5.63
C ASN A 19 8.69 -11.80 -6.21
N GLN A 20 7.90 -12.54 -5.43
CA GLN A 20 6.66 -13.17 -5.94
C GLN A 20 5.53 -12.15 -6.12
N LEU A 21 5.55 -11.02 -5.39
CA LEU A 21 4.45 -10.06 -5.37
C LEU A 21 4.60 -9.08 -6.56
N ALA A 22 3.64 -9.07 -7.49
CA ALA A 22 3.72 -8.26 -8.72
C ALA A 22 3.85 -6.77 -8.40
N GLN A 23 3.07 -6.28 -7.44
CA GLN A 23 3.16 -4.90 -6.97
C GLN A 23 4.56 -4.55 -6.43
N CYS A 24 5.23 -5.47 -5.71
CA CYS A 24 6.56 -5.21 -5.16
C CYS A 24 7.62 -5.12 -6.25
N ARG A 25 7.55 -6.00 -7.25
CA ARG A 25 8.42 -5.92 -8.43
C ARG A 25 8.21 -4.60 -9.16
N ARG A 26 6.94 -4.22 -9.37
CA ARG A 26 6.60 -2.97 -10.04
C ARG A 26 7.09 -1.76 -9.25
N LEU A 27 7.07 -1.80 -7.91
CA LEU A 27 7.58 -0.74 -7.04
C LEU A 27 9.10 -0.79 -6.81
N ASN A 28 9.84 -1.73 -7.41
CA ASN A 28 11.26 -1.97 -7.16
C ASN A 28 11.59 -2.12 -5.65
N ILE A 29 10.67 -2.69 -4.87
CA ILE A 29 10.87 -2.95 -3.45
C ILE A 29 11.95 -4.01 -3.28
N SER A 30 12.90 -3.77 -2.38
CA SER A 30 14.03 -4.68 -2.16
C SER A 30 14.29 -4.92 -0.67
N VAL A 31 14.43 -6.20 -0.30
CA VAL A 31 14.81 -6.61 1.06
C VAL A 31 16.29 -6.32 1.28
N GLN A 32 16.61 -5.58 2.35
CA GLN A 32 17.98 -5.26 2.74
C GLN A 32 18.55 -6.33 3.68
N GLU A 33 17.76 -6.74 4.67
CA GLU A 33 18.13 -7.76 5.65
C GLU A 33 16.87 -8.40 6.25
N ALA A 34 16.97 -9.68 6.61
CA ALA A 34 15.93 -10.38 7.36
C ALA A 34 16.53 -11.42 8.32
N SER A 35 15.99 -11.45 9.53
CA SER A 35 16.26 -12.44 10.58
C SER A 35 14.93 -12.93 11.17
N GLU A 36 15.01 -13.77 12.19
CA GLU A 36 13.88 -14.17 13.02
C GLU A 36 13.31 -13.02 13.86
N HIS A 37 14.07 -11.93 14.03
CA HIS A 37 13.69 -10.79 14.85
C HIS A 37 13.01 -9.70 14.02
N HIS A 38 13.57 -9.39 12.85
CA HIS A 38 13.07 -8.29 12.02
C HIS A 38 13.32 -8.49 10.53
N VAL A 39 12.63 -7.67 9.74
CA VAL A 39 12.88 -7.49 8.31
C VAL A 39 13.03 -6.00 8.01
N LEU A 40 14.04 -5.65 7.22
CA LEU A 40 14.25 -4.31 6.68
C LEU A 40 14.08 -4.33 5.15
N VAL A 41 13.18 -3.48 4.67
CA VAL A 41 12.84 -3.36 3.25
C VAL A 41 13.05 -1.92 2.79
N LYS A 42 13.49 -1.75 1.55
CA LYS A 42 13.69 -0.46 0.90
C LYS A 42 12.71 -0.28 -0.25
N LEU A 43 12.07 0.89 -0.30
CA LEU A 43 11.33 1.44 -1.42
C LEU A 43 12.16 2.58 -2.05
N PRO A 44 12.61 2.46 -3.31
CA PRO A 44 13.23 3.58 -4.00
C PRO A 44 12.20 4.69 -4.29
N TYR A 45 12.67 5.94 -4.34
CA TYR A 45 11.85 7.05 -4.82
C TYR A 45 11.60 6.93 -6.33
N SER A 46 10.40 7.29 -6.76
CA SER A 46 10.01 7.40 -8.16
C SER A 46 8.91 8.45 -8.30
N GLU A 47 8.83 9.07 -9.47
CA GLU A 47 7.77 10.04 -9.78
C GLU A 47 6.40 9.38 -9.98
N ASP A 48 6.38 8.10 -10.38
CA ASP A 48 5.14 7.36 -10.64
C ASP A 48 4.33 7.08 -9.36
N ILE A 49 4.96 7.21 -8.19
CA ILE A 49 4.37 6.91 -6.87
C ILE A 49 4.05 8.16 -6.06
N ILE A 50 4.18 9.34 -6.66
CA ILE A 50 3.85 10.62 -6.03
C ILE A 50 2.33 10.70 -5.80
N GLY A 51 1.96 11.10 -4.59
CA GLY A 51 0.58 11.38 -4.18
C GLY A 51 0.24 12.87 -4.16
N TYR A 52 1.25 13.71 -3.94
CA TYR A 52 1.11 15.16 -3.83
C TYR A 52 2.04 15.84 -4.85
N PRO A 53 1.57 16.08 -6.09
CA PRO A 53 2.46 16.48 -7.18
C PRO A 53 3.06 17.88 -7.03
N ASP A 54 2.39 18.75 -6.26
CA ASP A 54 2.88 20.09 -5.89
C ASP A 54 4.11 20.05 -4.97
N THR A 55 4.30 18.95 -4.23
CA THR A 55 5.38 18.78 -3.26
C THR A 55 6.33 17.63 -3.56
N GLY A 56 5.96 16.73 -4.49
CA GLY A 56 6.73 15.51 -4.81
C GLY A 56 6.65 14.42 -3.73
N VAL A 57 5.73 14.55 -2.76
CA VAL A 57 5.61 13.58 -1.66
C VAL A 57 4.99 12.27 -2.15
N ILE A 58 5.59 11.15 -1.74
CA ILE A 58 5.09 9.78 -2.01
C ILE A 58 3.69 9.61 -1.41
N HIS A 59 2.79 8.97 -2.16
CA HIS A 59 1.43 8.71 -1.68
C HIS A 59 1.42 7.77 -0.45
N GLY A 60 0.56 8.05 0.55
CA GLY A 60 0.48 7.24 1.79
C GLY A 60 0.17 5.77 1.53
N GLY A 61 -0.67 5.46 0.55
CA GLY A 61 -0.91 4.10 0.06
C GLY A 61 0.33 3.30 -0.36
N VAL A 62 1.37 3.97 -0.86
CA VAL A 62 2.64 3.34 -1.22
C VAL A 62 3.45 3.04 0.05
N ILE A 63 3.45 3.96 1.03
CA ILE A 63 4.02 3.74 2.36
C ILE A 63 3.32 2.57 3.05
N THR A 64 1.99 2.50 2.93
CA THR A 64 1.17 1.41 3.46
C THR A 64 1.50 0.08 2.77
N THR A 65 1.72 0.09 1.45
CA THR A 65 2.19 -1.09 0.70
C THR A 65 3.55 -1.56 1.19
N LEU A 66 4.52 -0.66 1.33
CA LEU A 66 5.84 -0.97 1.87
C LEU A 66 5.74 -1.59 3.28
N ILE A 67 4.93 -1.00 4.16
CA ILE A 67 4.68 -1.51 5.52
C ILE A 67 4.04 -2.89 5.49
N ASP A 68 2.95 -3.08 4.74
CA ASP A 68 2.22 -4.35 4.58
C ASP A 68 3.15 -5.47 4.11
N THR A 69 3.96 -5.21 3.07
CA THR A 69 4.97 -6.13 2.56
C THR A 69 6.04 -6.48 3.60
N THR A 70 6.52 -5.48 4.35
CA THR A 70 7.57 -5.68 5.38
C THR A 70 7.03 -6.52 6.54
N CYS A 71 5.81 -6.21 7.02
CA CYS A 71 5.13 -6.99 8.04
C CYS A 71 4.86 -8.44 7.57
N GLY A 72 4.33 -8.62 6.36
CA GLY A 72 4.11 -9.95 5.79
C GLY A 72 5.40 -10.76 5.68
N SER A 73 6.51 -10.12 5.28
CA SER A 73 7.84 -10.74 5.24
C SER A 73 8.32 -11.15 6.64
N ALA A 74 8.12 -10.30 7.66
CA ALA A 74 8.46 -10.62 9.04
C ALA A 74 7.64 -11.81 9.58
N VAL A 75 6.37 -11.92 9.19
CA VAL A 75 5.53 -13.08 9.52
C VAL A 75 6.06 -14.36 8.86
N VAL A 76 6.40 -14.31 7.57
CA VAL A 76 7.00 -15.45 6.85
C VAL A 76 8.30 -15.90 7.53
N CYS A 77 9.18 -14.96 7.88
CA CYS A 77 10.44 -15.26 8.56
C CYS A 77 10.22 -15.89 9.95
N ALA A 78 9.30 -15.34 10.75
CA ALA A 78 8.98 -15.85 12.07
C ALA A 78 8.34 -17.26 12.02
N ILE A 79 7.45 -17.52 11.06
CA ILE A 79 6.84 -18.85 10.87
C ILE A 79 7.89 -19.87 10.45
N LEU A 80 8.73 -19.53 9.46
CA LEU A 80 9.78 -20.43 8.98
C LEU A 80 10.76 -20.77 10.11
N ASN A 81 11.20 -19.79 10.89
CA ASN A 81 12.10 -20.05 12.02
C ASN A 81 11.46 -20.98 13.06
N LYS A 82 10.21 -20.73 13.45
CA LYS A 82 9.55 -21.45 14.55
C LYS A 82 9.02 -22.83 14.16
N TYR A 83 8.49 -22.97 12.94
CA TYR A 83 7.77 -24.17 12.50
C TYR A 83 8.47 -24.91 11.36
N GLN A 84 9.55 -24.36 10.80
CA GLN A 84 10.23 -24.91 9.63
C GLN A 84 9.27 -25.16 8.46
N SER A 85 8.24 -24.30 8.37
CA SER A 85 7.16 -24.36 7.40
C SER A 85 6.94 -23.00 6.74
N LEU A 86 6.28 -23.02 5.59
CA LEU A 86 5.79 -21.82 4.92
C LEU A 86 4.26 -21.87 4.91
N GLU A 87 3.66 -20.77 5.37
CA GLU A 87 2.22 -20.56 5.49
C GLU A 87 1.83 -19.29 4.73
N ILE A 88 0.66 -19.29 4.07
CA ILE A 88 0.10 -18.05 3.54
C ILE A 88 -0.44 -17.26 4.73
N SER A 89 -0.03 -15.99 4.79
CA SER A 89 -0.43 -15.11 5.88
C SER A 89 -1.12 -13.86 5.35
N PRO A 90 -2.42 -13.90 5.00
CA PRO A 90 -3.13 -12.72 4.53
C PRO A 90 -3.29 -11.70 5.66
N THR A 91 -3.15 -10.43 5.32
CA THR A 91 -3.39 -9.31 6.24
C THR A 91 -4.85 -9.29 6.68
N LEU A 92 -5.11 -9.23 7.98
CA LEU A 92 -6.43 -9.05 8.57
C LEU A 92 -6.74 -7.58 8.81
N ASP A 93 -5.80 -6.86 9.40
CA ASP A 93 -5.91 -5.44 9.66
C ASP A 93 -4.54 -4.78 9.64
N LEU A 94 -4.55 -3.49 9.29
CA LEU A 94 -3.36 -2.64 9.34
C LEU A 94 -3.76 -1.24 9.80
N ARG A 95 -3.05 -0.71 10.78
CA ARG A 95 -3.20 0.65 11.29
C ARG A 95 -1.91 1.39 11.08
N VAL A 96 -1.97 2.54 10.44
CA VAL A 96 -0.82 3.38 10.09
C VAL A 96 -1.07 4.77 10.61
N ASP A 97 -0.18 5.25 11.47
CA ASP A 97 -0.17 6.62 11.98
C ASP A 97 0.96 7.39 11.28
N TYR A 98 0.65 8.52 10.65
CA TYR A 98 1.60 9.33 9.89
C TYR A 98 2.08 10.53 10.72
N MET A 99 3.40 10.65 10.88
CA MET A 99 4.03 11.68 11.71
C MET A 99 4.58 12.84 10.86
N LYS A 100 5.11 12.53 9.69
CA LYS A 100 5.60 13.51 8.71
C LYS A 100 5.52 12.95 7.28
N PRO A 101 5.44 13.81 6.25
CA PRO A 101 5.56 13.35 4.87
C PRO A 101 6.96 12.79 4.58
N ALA A 102 7.04 11.86 3.62
CA ALA A 102 8.32 11.44 3.06
C ALA A 102 8.98 12.59 2.30
N GLU A 103 10.26 12.83 2.55
CA GLU A 103 11.06 13.80 1.81
C GLU A 103 11.22 13.33 0.35
N PRO A 104 10.94 14.19 -0.65
CA PRO A 104 11.13 13.85 -2.05
C PRO A 104 12.57 13.46 -2.39
N ASN A 105 12.74 12.67 -3.46
CA ASN A 105 14.03 12.21 -3.98
C ASN A 105 14.85 11.31 -3.04
N LYS A 106 14.27 10.86 -1.93
CA LYS A 106 14.90 9.93 -0.97
C LYS A 106 14.14 8.61 -0.91
N ALA A 107 14.85 7.51 -0.86
CA ALA A 107 14.27 6.19 -0.62
C ALA A 107 13.64 6.13 0.78
N VAL A 108 12.60 5.31 0.93
CA VAL A 108 11.97 5.02 2.22
C VAL A 108 12.34 3.60 2.65
N TYR A 109 12.67 3.43 3.92
CA TYR A 109 12.93 2.15 4.54
C TYR A 109 11.77 1.79 5.46
N ALA A 110 11.41 0.52 5.50
CA ALA A 110 10.48 -0.02 6.48
C ALA A 110 11.15 -1.15 7.26
N PHE A 111 11.09 -1.02 8.58
CA PHE A 111 11.54 -2.02 9.54
C PHE A 111 10.30 -2.63 10.18
N ALA A 112 10.19 -3.96 10.21
CA ALA A 112 9.07 -4.64 10.85
C ALA A 112 9.52 -5.84 11.68
N GLU A 113 8.77 -6.11 12.74
CA GLU A 113 8.96 -7.24 13.64
C GLU A 113 7.64 -8.00 13.82
N CYS A 114 7.71 -9.33 13.79
CA CYS A 114 6.60 -10.18 14.24
C CYS A 114 6.77 -10.45 15.74
N TYR A 115 6.27 -9.53 16.56
CA TYR A 115 6.49 -9.58 18.01
C TYR A 115 5.66 -10.66 18.73
N ARG A 116 4.62 -11.20 18.09
CA ARG A 116 3.83 -12.30 18.65
C ARG A 116 3.28 -13.21 17.57
N LEU A 117 3.61 -14.49 17.66
CA LEU A 117 3.12 -15.54 16.78
C LEU A 117 2.24 -16.53 17.56
N SER A 118 0.92 -16.41 17.43
CA SER A 118 -0.07 -17.35 18.00
C SER A 118 -0.39 -18.47 17.00
N SER A 119 -1.28 -19.41 17.35
CA SER A 119 -1.67 -20.52 16.46
C SER A 119 -2.46 -20.09 15.22
N THR A 120 -3.20 -18.99 15.29
CA THR A 120 -4.12 -18.55 14.20
C THR A 120 -3.83 -17.15 13.68
N VAL A 121 -3.10 -16.33 14.44
CA VAL A 121 -2.80 -14.93 14.09
C VAL A 121 -1.35 -14.59 14.45
N ALA A 122 -0.68 -13.88 13.56
CA ALA A 122 0.60 -13.22 13.81
C ALA A 122 0.38 -11.71 14.01
N PHE A 123 1.09 -11.11 14.95
CA PHE A 123 1.01 -9.69 15.24
C PHE A 123 2.34 -9.02 14.94
N THR A 124 2.26 -7.90 14.24
CA THR A 124 3.42 -7.16 13.74
C THR A 124 3.37 -5.71 14.18
N ARG A 125 4.56 -5.11 14.26
CA ARG A 125 4.74 -3.67 14.34
C ARG A 125 5.78 -3.26 13.31
N ALA A 126 5.63 -2.06 12.76
CA ALA A 126 6.54 -1.54 11.76
C ALA A 126 6.77 -0.04 11.90
N ILE A 127 7.89 0.40 11.35
CA ILE A 127 8.31 1.80 11.30
C ILE A 127 8.77 2.08 9.87
N ALA A 128 8.19 3.08 9.22
CA ALA A 128 8.67 3.61 7.95
C ALA A 128 9.46 4.90 8.19
N TYR A 129 10.68 5.00 7.64
CA TYR A 129 11.60 6.12 7.85
C TYR A 129 12.52 6.34 6.65
N GLN A 130 13.31 7.42 6.65
CA GLN A 130 14.32 7.69 5.61
C GLN A 130 15.73 7.73 6.22
N ASP A 131 16.04 8.78 6.96
CA ASP A 131 17.40 8.99 7.50
C ASP A 131 17.59 8.34 8.89
N SER A 132 16.58 8.41 9.75
CA SER A 132 16.61 7.83 11.10
C SER A 132 15.28 7.21 11.51
N ILE A 133 15.33 6.07 12.20
CA ILE A 133 14.16 5.40 12.77
C ILE A 133 13.50 6.21 13.90
N ASP A 134 14.26 7.11 14.54
CA ASP A 134 13.77 8.00 15.61
C ASP A 134 12.95 9.18 15.05
N GLU A 135 13.02 9.43 13.74
CA GLU A 135 12.22 10.43 13.04
C GLU A 135 11.37 9.78 11.93
N PRO A 136 10.40 8.94 12.31
CA PRO A 136 9.66 8.13 11.36
C PRO A 136 8.72 8.97 10.48
N ILE A 137 8.49 8.50 9.26
CA ILE A 137 7.35 8.91 8.43
C ILE A 137 6.07 8.37 9.06
N ALA A 138 6.06 7.08 9.41
CA ALA A 138 4.89 6.41 9.94
C ALA A 138 5.23 5.27 10.90
N HIS A 139 4.34 5.05 11.86
CA HIS A 139 4.28 3.84 12.66
C HIS A 139 3.10 2.98 12.22
N ALA A 140 3.24 1.66 12.36
CA ALA A 140 2.15 0.76 12.09
C ALA A 140 2.11 -0.46 13.01
N VAL A 141 0.90 -0.97 13.19
CA VAL A 141 0.63 -2.28 13.76
C VAL A 141 -0.32 -3.03 12.84
N GLY A 142 -0.13 -4.34 12.71
CA GLY A 142 -0.99 -5.16 11.86
C GLY A 142 -1.09 -6.59 12.34
N SER A 143 -2.22 -7.22 12.02
CA SER A 143 -2.48 -8.63 12.30
C SER A 143 -2.59 -9.41 11.00
N PHE A 144 -2.03 -10.62 10.99
CA PHE A 144 -1.98 -11.49 9.82
C PHE A 144 -2.55 -12.85 10.20
N MET A 145 -3.52 -13.33 9.42
CA MET A 145 -4.10 -14.66 9.63
C MET A 145 -3.07 -15.72 9.27
N ARG A 146 -2.95 -16.76 10.09
CA ARG A 146 -2.15 -17.94 9.75
C ARG A 146 -3.05 -18.99 9.12
N ILE A 147 -2.84 -19.22 7.83
CA ILE A 147 -3.58 -20.24 7.09
C ILE A 147 -2.73 -21.51 7.02
N SER A 148 -3.38 -22.64 7.25
CA SER A 148 -2.75 -23.96 7.33
C SER A 148 -1.82 -24.24 6.12
N PRO A 149 -0.67 -24.90 6.32
CA PRO A 149 0.31 -25.13 5.26
C PRO A 149 -0.23 -25.89 4.04
N GLU A 150 -1.32 -26.66 4.16
CA GLU A 150 -1.95 -27.40 3.06
C GLU A 150 -2.68 -26.49 2.07
N MET A 151 -3.03 -25.26 2.47
CA MET A 151 -3.61 -24.26 1.56
C MET A 151 -2.53 -23.51 0.78
N VAL A 152 -1.26 -23.69 1.13
CA VAL A 152 -0.13 -23.18 0.34
C VAL A 152 0.14 -24.19 -0.77
N GLY A 153 -0.14 -23.80 -2.00
CA GLY A 153 0.18 -24.64 -3.17
C GLY A 153 1.67 -25.02 -3.16
N GLU A 154 1.98 -26.28 -3.47
CA GLU A 154 3.34 -26.82 -3.40
C GLU A 154 4.32 -26.01 -4.27
N GLU A 155 3.85 -25.54 -5.43
CA GLU A 155 4.62 -24.67 -6.32
C GLU A 155 5.11 -23.37 -5.64
N PHE A 156 4.24 -22.72 -4.85
CA PHE A 156 4.60 -21.50 -4.13
C PHE A 156 5.60 -21.77 -3.00
N ARG A 157 5.43 -22.89 -2.31
CA ARG A 157 6.42 -23.34 -1.32
C ARG A 157 7.78 -23.57 -1.97
N GLN A 158 7.84 -24.26 -3.10
CA GLN A 158 9.10 -24.56 -3.79
C GLN A 158 9.77 -23.28 -4.33
N ALA A 159 9.00 -22.33 -4.86
CA ALA A 159 9.52 -21.02 -5.28
C ALA A 159 10.12 -20.23 -4.10
N LEU A 160 9.47 -20.22 -2.93
CA LEU A 160 9.98 -19.56 -1.73
C LEU A 160 11.21 -20.27 -1.13
N MET A 161 11.35 -21.57 -1.32
CA MET A 161 12.54 -22.32 -0.91
C MET A 161 13.70 -22.18 -1.91
N GLY A 162 13.47 -21.62 -3.10
CA GLY A 162 14.49 -21.47 -4.15
C GLY A 162 14.68 -22.72 -5.02
N ASN A 163 13.77 -23.70 -4.91
CA ASN A 163 13.81 -24.94 -5.68
C ASN A 163 13.12 -24.81 -7.04
N GLN A 164 12.33 -23.75 -7.25
CA GLN A 164 11.65 -23.42 -8.49
C GLN A 164 11.80 -21.93 -8.82
N PRO A 165 11.73 -21.56 -10.11
CA PRO A 165 11.65 -20.16 -10.51
C PRO A 165 10.37 -19.48 -9.95
N PRO A 166 10.28 -18.14 -10.00
CA PRO A 166 9.06 -17.43 -9.62
C PRO A 166 7.82 -17.98 -10.34
N ILE A 167 6.67 -17.97 -9.68
CA ILE A 167 5.41 -18.42 -10.28
C ILE A 167 5.00 -17.39 -11.32
N ASN A 168 5.39 -17.64 -12.57
CA ASN A 168 5.10 -16.80 -13.72
C ASN A 168 3.67 -17.04 -14.19
N HIS A 169 2.75 -16.22 -13.70
CA HIS A 169 1.42 -16.03 -14.31
C HIS A 169 1.11 -14.58 -14.67
N ILE A 170 2.08 -13.68 -14.50
CA ILE A 170 1.92 -12.27 -14.81
C ILE A 170 3.18 -11.86 -15.57
N ASP A 171 3.00 -11.35 -16.79
CA ASP A 171 4.06 -10.88 -17.67
C ASP A 171 5.05 -9.95 -16.93
N GLU A 172 6.26 -9.79 -17.49
CA GLU A 172 7.20 -8.75 -17.05
C GLU A 172 6.43 -7.43 -16.84
N PRO A 173 6.68 -6.69 -15.75
CA PRO A 173 5.91 -5.49 -15.46
C PRO A 173 5.94 -4.57 -16.69
N GLU A 174 4.77 -4.26 -17.26
CA GLU A 174 4.63 -3.50 -18.51
C GLU A 174 5.41 -2.18 -18.52
N THR A 175 5.76 -1.66 -17.34
CA THR A 175 6.68 -0.54 -17.13
C THR A 175 7.34 -0.69 -15.76
N SER A 176 8.68 -0.74 -15.71
CA SER A 176 9.45 -0.55 -14.47
C SER A 176 9.33 0.92 -14.02
N LEU A 177 9.37 1.19 -12.70
CA LEU A 177 9.34 2.58 -12.21
C LEU A 177 10.40 3.42 -12.91
N ASN A 178 10.01 4.62 -13.33
CA ASN A 178 10.97 5.65 -13.68
C ASN A 178 11.67 6.10 -12.40
N VAL A 179 12.82 5.49 -12.10
CA VAL A 179 13.74 6.02 -11.10
C VAL A 179 14.45 7.22 -11.73
N PRO A 180 14.30 8.44 -11.18
CA PRO A 180 14.94 9.61 -11.75
C PRO A 180 16.47 9.39 -11.83
N GLN A 181 17.05 9.57 -13.02
CA GLN A 181 18.47 9.86 -13.11
C GLN A 181 18.70 11.24 -12.45
N ALA A 182 19.86 11.46 -11.84
CA ALA A 182 20.15 12.53 -10.85
C ALA A 182 20.00 14.01 -11.28
N ASN A 183 19.11 14.34 -12.23
CA ASN A 183 18.85 15.70 -12.71
C ASN A 183 17.40 16.12 -12.42
N ASN A 184 17.28 16.95 -11.38
CA ASN A 184 16.27 17.98 -11.09
C ASN A 184 14.98 17.97 -11.95
N VAL A 185 13.90 17.43 -11.38
CA VAL A 185 12.53 17.81 -11.77
C VAL A 185 11.99 18.74 -10.70
N GLU A 186 11.74 20.00 -11.08
CA GLU A 186 11.08 20.95 -10.20
C GLU A 186 9.62 20.54 -10.00
N PRO A 187 9.07 20.63 -8.77
CA PRO A 187 7.66 20.36 -8.52
C PRO A 187 6.79 21.23 -9.43
N GLN A 188 5.86 20.62 -10.17
CA GLN A 188 4.86 21.40 -10.88
C GLN A 188 3.93 22.01 -9.84
N SER A 189 3.94 23.34 -9.69
CA SER A 189 2.99 24.02 -8.79
C SER A 189 1.56 23.76 -9.26
N ILE A 190 0.83 22.90 -8.56
CA ILE A 190 -0.58 22.66 -8.85
C ILE A 190 -1.42 23.66 -8.05
N ASP A 191 -2.21 24.45 -8.77
CA ASP A 191 -3.26 25.26 -8.15
C ASP A 191 -4.46 24.35 -7.82
N VAL A 192 -4.42 23.76 -6.62
CA VAL A 192 -5.43 22.80 -6.15
C VAL A 192 -6.83 23.41 -6.20
N GLN A 193 -6.98 24.67 -5.80
CA GLN A 193 -8.27 25.36 -5.78
C GLN A 193 -8.87 25.43 -7.20
N ASN A 194 -8.07 25.82 -8.19
CA ASN A 194 -8.53 25.90 -9.57
C ASN A 194 -8.81 24.53 -10.18
N VAL A 195 -8.02 23.51 -9.86
CA VAL A 195 -8.27 22.13 -10.31
C VAL A 195 -9.59 21.60 -9.75
N VAL A 196 -9.84 21.79 -8.45
CA VAL A 196 -11.09 21.37 -7.80
C VAL A 196 -12.29 22.14 -8.36
N LYS A 197 -12.17 23.47 -8.49
CA LYS A 197 -13.23 24.31 -9.07
C LYS A 197 -13.59 23.84 -10.49
N ARG A 198 -12.59 23.60 -11.33
CA ARG A 198 -12.78 23.11 -12.70
C ARG A 198 -13.44 21.74 -12.73
N ALA A 199 -13.03 20.82 -11.86
CA ALA A 199 -13.62 19.48 -11.77
C ALA A 199 -15.11 19.55 -11.38
N ILE A 200 -15.48 20.46 -10.48
CA ILE A 200 -16.88 20.73 -10.10
C ILE A 200 -17.67 21.36 -11.25
N GLU A 201 -17.12 22.38 -11.92
CA GLU A 201 -17.77 23.07 -13.05
C GLU A 201 -18.01 22.15 -14.25
N LEU A 202 -17.03 21.30 -14.58
CA LEU A 202 -17.15 20.31 -15.66
C LEU A 202 -17.97 19.08 -15.26
N ASN A 203 -18.25 18.93 -13.96
CA ASN A 203 -18.86 17.74 -13.40
C ASN A 203 -18.08 16.46 -13.73
N ASP A 204 -16.75 16.56 -13.75
CA ASP A 204 -15.83 15.48 -14.10
C ASP A 204 -14.65 15.45 -13.12
N TYR A 205 -14.70 14.48 -12.20
CA TYR A 205 -13.71 14.31 -11.15
C TYR A 205 -12.50 13.45 -11.57
N SER A 206 -12.51 12.90 -12.79
CA SER A 206 -11.31 12.24 -13.35
C SER A 206 -10.13 13.20 -13.43
N TYR A 207 -10.41 14.49 -13.66
CA TYR A 207 -9.41 15.56 -13.69
C TYR A 207 -8.55 15.65 -12.42
N LEU A 208 -9.11 15.30 -11.25
CA LEU A 208 -8.34 15.27 -10.00
C LEU A 208 -7.37 14.10 -9.96
N LEU A 209 -7.79 12.93 -10.45
CA LEU A 209 -6.97 11.71 -10.52
C LEU A 209 -5.89 11.79 -11.60
N ASP A 210 -6.14 12.53 -12.68
CA ASP A 210 -5.18 12.75 -13.76
C ASP A 210 -3.98 13.60 -13.34
N LYS A 211 -4.12 14.34 -12.23
CA LYS A 211 -3.02 15.12 -11.66
C LYS A 211 -2.11 14.31 -10.75
N VAL A 212 -2.55 13.16 -10.25
CA VAL A 212 -1.79 12.40 -9.26
C VAL A 212 -1.14 11.17 -9.92
N PRO A 213 0.21 11.10 -9.97
CA PRO A 213 0.90 9.96 -10.58
C PRO A 213 0.48 8.62 -9.99
N TYR A 214 0.35 8.52 -8.67
CA TYR A 214 -0.02 7.26 -8.03
C TYR A 214 -1.40 6.72 -8.46
N SER A 215 -2.40 7.58 -8.71
CA SER A 215 -3.71 7.11 -9.21
C SER A 215 -3.61 6.52 -10.62
N GLN A 216 -2.76 7.10 -11.47
CA GLN A 216 -2.46 6.56 -12.81
C GLN A 216 -1.70 5.24 -12.70
N PHE A 217 -0.74 5.16 -11.77
CA PHE A 217 0.04 3.96 -11.51
C PHE A 217 -0.88 2.77 -11.19
N ILE A 218 -1.82 2.91 -10.27
CA ILE A 218 -2.78 1.83 -9.92
C ILE A 218 -3.97 1.73 -10.88
N GLY A 219 -4.16 2.73 -11.76
CA GLY A 219 -5.20 2.78 -12.79
C GLY A 219 -6.59 3.13 -12.28
N MET A 220 -6.71 3.77 -11.12
CA MET A 220 -8.02 4.04 -10.53
C MET A 220 -8.79 5.12 -11.31
N SER A 221 -10.11 5.03 -11.25
CA SER A 221 -11.02 6.01 -11.85
C SER A 221 -12.17 6.36 -10.90
N VAL A 222 -12.94 7.38 -11.25
CA VAL A 222 -14.10 7.84 -10.48
C VAL A 222 -15.30 8.01 -11.41
N SER A 223 -16.46 7.62 -10.94
CA SER A 223 -17.75 7.85 -11.60
C SER A 223 -18.69 8.56 -10.63
N ARG A 224 -19.50 9.48 -11.15
CA ARG A 224 -20.48 10.22 -10.37
C ARG A 224 -21.89 9.69 -10.66
N PHE A 225 -22.68 9.52 -9.61
CA PHE A 225 -24.09 9.15 -9.68
C PHE A 225 -24.90 10.10 -8.80
N GLY A 226 -25.55 11.12 -9.41
CA GLY A 226 -26.16 12.20 -8.64
C GLY A 226 -25.09 12.97 -7.88
N ASP A 227 -25.15 13.05 -6.55
CA ASP A 227 -24.11 13.66 -5.70
C ASP A 227 -23.11 12.64 -5.12
N GLU A 228 -23.31 11.35 -5.40
CA GLU A 228 -22.42 10.31 -4.93
C GLU A 228 -21.25 10.10 -5.89
N MET A 229 -20.06 9.92 -5.34
CA MET A 229 -18.91 9.41 -6.08
C MET A 229 -18.69 7.94 -5.77
N VAL A 230 -18.45 7.16 -6.82
CA VAL A 230 -18.03 5.77 -6.73
C VAL A 230 -16.68 5.66 -7.42
N PHE A 231 -15.68 5.28 -6.65
CA PHE A 231 -14.34 5.06 -7.16
C PHE A 231 -14.21 3.62 -7.65
N LYS A 232 -13.35 3.40 -8.63
CA LYS A 232 -13.06 2.08 -9.20
C LYS A 232 -11.55 1.87 -9.27
N LEU A 233 -11.09 0.74 -8.75
CA LEU A 233 -9.79 0.16 -9.01
C LEU A 233 -10.00 -0.99 -10.01
N PRO A 234 -9.43 -0.92 -11.22
CA PRO A 234 -9.64 -1.96 -12.23
C PRO A 234 -8.92 -3.26 -11.85
N ALA A 235 -9.42 -4.37 -12.40
CA ALA A 235 -8.67 -5.61 -12.49
C ALA A 235 -7.41 -5.39 -13.36
N LYS A 236 -6.29 -5.04 -12.70
CA LYS A 236 -5.00 -4.77 -13.32
C LYS A 236 -3.97 -5.72 -12.74
N ASP A 237 -3.30 -6.48 -13.59
CA ASP A 237 -2.32 -7.50 -13.20
C ASP A 237 -1.18 -6.94 -12.33
N GLY A 238 -0.73 -5.72 -12.64
CA GLY A 238 0.29 -5.02 -11.87
C GLY A 238 -0.07 -4.74 -10.41
N ASN A 239 -1.36 -4.85 -10.02
CA ASN A 239 -1.85 -4.62 -8.66
C ASN A 239 -1.91 -5.92 -7.82
N ILE A 240 -1.60 -7.08 -8.41
CA ILE A 240 -1.72 -8.39 -7.74
C ILE A 240 -0.64 -8.55 -6.66
N GLY A 241 -1.07 -8.98 -5.47
CA GLY A 241 -0.20 -9.31 -4.35
C GLY A 241 0.03 -10.81 -4.24
N ASN A 242 -1.02 -11.61 -4.24
CA ASN A 242 -0.92 -13.07 -4.18
C ASN A 242 -1.11 -13.65 -5.60
N PRO A 243 -0.07 -14.22 -6.24
CA PRO A 243 -0.21 -14.81 -7.58
C PRO A 243 -0.88 -16.20 -7.55
N VAL A 244 -0.84 -16.90 -6.41
CA VAL A 244 -1.41 -18.26 -6.26
C VAL A 244 -2.93 -18.19 -6.14
N LEU A 245 -3.41 -17.30 -5.27
CA LEU A 245 -4.80 -16.88 -5.22
C LEU A 245 -4.83 -15.48 -5.81
N PRO A 246 -5.15 -15.28 -7.11
CA PRO A 246 -4.98 -14.01 -7.82
C PRO A 246 -5.80 -12.91 -7.13
N ALA A 247 -5.17 -12.27 -6.17
CA ALA A 247 -5.77 -11.32 -5.24
C ALA A 247 -4.90 -10.07 -5.18
N ILE A 248 -5.56 -8.94 -5.17
CA ILE A 248 -4.97 -7.61 -5.11
C ILE A 248 -4.20 -7.47 -3.80
N HIS A 249 -3.02 -6.85 -3.88
CA HIS A 249 -2.20 -6.61 -2.70
C HIS A 249 -2.94 -5.73 -1.68
N GLY A 250 -2.85 -6.06 -0.39
CA GLY A 250 -3.54 -5.34 0.69
C GLY A 250 -3.21 -3.84 0.68
N GLY A 251 -1.92 -3.50 0.62
CA GLY A 251 -1.45 -2.13 0.43
C GLY A 251 -2.03 -1.37 -0.78
N VAL A 252 -2.31 -2.02 -1.90
CA VAL A 252 -2.94 -1.36 -3.06
C VAL A 252 -4.39 -1.01 -2.79
N ILE A 253 -5.15 -1.92 -2.15
CA ILE A 253 -6.52 -1.64 -1.70
C ILE A 253 -6.52 -0.47 -0.72
N ALA A 254 -5.57 -0.45 0.24
CA ALA A 254 -5.43 0.66 1.19
C ALA A 254 -5.17 1.99 0.47
N GLY A 255 -4.20 2.03 -0.46
CA GLY A 255 -3.91 3.23 -1.22
C GLY A 255 -5.04 3.71 -2.12
N PHE A 256 -5.81 2.79 -2.70
CA PHE A 256 -7.03 3.11 -3.45
C PHE A 256 -8.10 3.75 -2.56
N MET A 257 -8.33 3.20 -1.37
CA MET A 257 -9.29 3.73 -0.40
C MET A 257 -8.86 5.09 0.15
N GLU A 258 -7.57 5.28 0.43
CA GLU A 258 -6.99 6.56 0.84
C GLU A 258 -7.19 7.65 -0.23
N MET A 259 -6.83 7.36 -1.48
CA MET A 259 -6.99 8.33 -2.57
C MET A 259 -8.45 8.69 -2.82
N SER A 260 -9.35 7.70 -2.69
CA SER A 260 -10.80 7.91 -2.79
C SER A 260 -11.29 8.89 -1.72
N ALA A 261 -10.79 8.79 -0.48
CA ALA A 261 -11.13 9.71 0.59
C ALA A 261 -10.58 11.12 0.36
N ILE A 262 -9.34 11.24 -0.14
CA ILE A 262 -8.73 12.53 -0.48
C ILE A 262 -9.57 13.26 -1.54
N VAL A 263 -9.90 12.59 -2.64
CA VAL A 263 -10.73 13.17 -3.72
C VAL A 263 -12.12 13.54 -3.21
N GLN A 264 -12.77 12.66 -2.44
CA GLN A 264 -14.07 12.94 -1.84
C GLN A 264 -14.03 14.21 -0.97
N LEU A 265 -13.00 14.37 -0.14
CA LEU A 265 -12.83 15.55 0.72
C LEU A 265 -12.57 16.81 -0.08
N MET A 266 -11.69 16.76 -1.09
CA MET A 266 -11.38 17.92 -1.93
C MET A 266 -12.63 18.49 -2.59
N VAL A 267 -13.48 17.62 -3.16
CA VAL A 267 -14.74 18.02 -3.78
C VAL A 267 -15.74 18.54 -2.76
N PHE A 268 -15.97 17.78 -1.67
CA PHE A 268 -16.96 18.14 -0.65
C PHE A 268 -16.67 19.48 0.01
N MET A 269 -15.39 19.80 0.21
CA MET A 269 -14.95 21.02 0.89
C MET A 269 -14.61 22.18 -0.06
N GLN A 270 -14.57 21.93 -1.37
CA GLN A 270 -13.97 22.85 -2.35
C GLN A 270 -12.57 23.27 -1.90
N ALA A 271 -11.74 22.27 -1.58
CA ALA A 271 -10.49 22.47 -0.87
C ALA A 271 -9.47 23.31 -1.68
N ASN A 272 -8.75 24.19 -0.98
CA ASN A 272 -7.68 25.00 -1.57
C ASN A 272 -6.32 24.31 -1.52
N LYS A 273 -6.20 23.24 -0.73
CA LYS A 273 -5.01 22.41 -0.56
C LYS A 273 -5.44 20.95 -0.46
N VAL A 274 -4.52 20.04 -0.78
CA VAL A 274 -4.78 18.61 -0.62
C VAL A 274 -4.86 18.27 0.88
N PRO A 275 -5.92 17.59 1.35
CA PRO A 275 -6.00 17.11 2.73
C PRO A 275 -4.81 16.20 3.06
N LYS A 276 -4.18 16.43 4.21
CA LYS A 276 -3.04 15.63 4.66
C LYS A 276 -3.53 14.52 5.57
N ILE A 277 -3.16 13.29 5.29
CA ILE A 277 -3.53 12.16 6.13
C ILE A 277 -2.80 12.24 7.48
N VAL A 278 -3.52 11.91 8.56
CA VAL A 278 -3.03 11.80 9.92
C VAL A 278 -2.89 10.33 10.31
N ASP A 279 -3.92 9.54 10.04
CA ASP A 279 -3.92 8.10 10.24
C ASP A 279 -4.83 7.39 9.24
N PHE A 280 -4.53 6.11 9.01
CA PHE A 280 -5.30 5.19 8.19
C PHE A 280 -5.41 3.84 8.89
N SER A 281 -6.62 3.38 9.13
CA SER A 281 -6.91 2.06 9.70
C SER A 281 -7.78 1.28 8.72
N ILE A 282 -7.37 0.08 8.34
CA ILE A 282 -8.10 -0.81 7.43
C ILE A 282 -8.29 -2.19 8.04
N ASP A 283 -9.50 -2.72 7.88
CA ASP A 283 -9.86 -4.10 8.16
C ASP A 283 -10.15 -4.81 6.83
N TYR A 284 -9.41 -5.87 6.52
CA TYR A 284 -9.62 -6.75 5.38
C TYR A 284 -10.58 -7.87 5.77
N LEU A 285 -11.78 -7.81 5.20
CA LEU A 285 -12.88 -8.72 5.54
C LEU A 285 -12.88 -9.97 4.66
N ARG A 286 -12.40 -9.84 3.42
CA ARG A 286 -12.35 -10.89 2.39
C ARG A 286 -11.19 -10.63 1.43
N ALA A 287 -10.74 -11.66 0.73
CA ALA A 287 -9.77 -11.50 -0.36
C ALA A 287 -10.35 -10.59 -1.46
N GLY A 288 -9.62 -9.53 -1.80
CA GLY A 288 -9.91 -8.74 -3.00
C GLY A 288 -9.40 -9.48 -4.23
N LEU A 289 -10.27 -10.28 -4.87
CA LEU A 289 -9.89 -11.09 -6.03
C LEU A 289 -9.47 -10.22 -7.21
N HIS A 290 -8.86 -10.79 -8.25
CA HIS A 290 -8.52 -10.08 -9.48
C HIS A 290 -9.78 -9.72 -10.29
N LYS A 291 -10.48 -8.68 -9.83
CA LYS A 291 -11.74 -8.14 -10.33
C LYS A 291 -11.78 -6.64 -10.04
N ASP A 292 -12.62 -5.94 -10.79
CA ASP A 292 -12.93 -4.54 -10.50
C ASP A 292 -13.39 -4.40 -9.05
N THR A 293 -12.81 -3.42 -8.39
CA THR A 293 -13.02 -3.12 -6.97
C THR A 293 -13.52 -1.70 -6.85
N PHE A 294 -14.53 -1.47 -6.03
CA PHE A 294 -15.23 -0.20 -5.92
C PHE A 294 -15.14 0.32 -4.50
N ALA A 295 -15.10 1.65 -4.35
CA ALA A 295 -15.15 2.30 -3.05
C ALA A 295 -16.16 3.44 -2.99
N GLU A 296 -16.77 3.61 -1.82
CA GLU A 296 -17.58 4.76 -1.44
C GLU A 296 -16.98 5.38 -0.18
N CYS A 297 -17.08 6.71 -0.07
CA CYS A 297 -16.57 7.46 1.07
C CYS A 297 -17.72 8.19 1.78
N LYS A 298 -17.73 8.15 3.11
CA LYS A 298 -18.66 8.89 3.97
C LYS A 298 -17.86 9.80 4.88
N ILE A 299 -18.04 11.10 4.69
CA ILE A 299 -17.35 12.13 5.48
C ILE A 299 -18.16 12.41 6.75
N THR A 300 -17.48 12.35 7.90
CA THR A 300 -17.96 12.87 9.17
C THR A 300 -16.97 13.94 9.64
N ARG A 301 -17.41 15.19 9.67
CA ARG A 301 -16.52 16.28 10.08
C ARG A 301 -16.39 16.34 11.60
N GLN A 302 -15.15 16.36 12.10
CA GLN A 302 -14.84 16.51 13.52
C GLN A 302 -14.17 17.87 13.77
N GLY A 303 -14.97 18.91 13.96
CA GLY A 303 -14.48 20.27 14.22
C GLY A 303 -13.95 20.98 12.97
N ARG A 304 -13.09 21.99 13.17
CA ARG A 304 -12.66 22.89 12.08
C ARG A 304 -11.52 22.36 11.23
N ARG A 305 -10.58 21.62 11.85
CA ARG A 305 -9.28 21.25 11.26
C ARG A 305 -9.12 19.76 10.94
N VAL A 306 -10.06 18.91 11.34
CA VAL A 306 -9.97 17.46 11.12
C VAL A 306 -11.25 16.95 10.47
N ALA A 307 -11.09 16.14 9.42
CA ALA A 307 -12.16 15.37 8.83
C ALA A 307 -11.92 13.88 9.08
N ASN A 308 -12.97 13.16 9.47
CA ASN A 308 -12.97 11.71 9.55
C ASN A 308 -13.71 11.18 8.30
N VAL A 309 -13.11 10.22 7.61
CA VAL A 309 -13.72 9.56 6.47
C VAL A 309 -13.81 8.07 6.74
N SER A 310 -15.01 7.52 6.60
CA SER A 310 -15.24 6.08 6.52
C SER A 310 -15.28 5.66 5.07
N ILE A 311 -14.54 4.62 4.71
CA ILE A 311 -14.45 4.10 3.34
C ILE A 311 -14.90 2.64 3.34
N ASN A 312 -15.82 2.30 2.45
CA ASN A 312 -16.26 0.92 2.24
C ASN A 312 -15.84 0.46 0.86
N CYS A 313 -15.28 -0.75 0.77
CA CYS A 313 -14.73 -1.30 -0.46
C CYS A 313 -15.37 -2.66 -0.79
N TRP A 314 -15.83 -2.87 -2.02
CA TRP A 314 -16.51 -4.10 -2.48
C TRP A 314 -16.16 -4.45 -3.94
N GLN A 315 -16.48 -5.66 -4.39
CA GLN A 315 -16.26 -6.08 -5.79
C GLN A 315 -17.56 -6.47 -6.50
N THR A 316 -18.47 -7.16 -5.81
CA THR A 316 -19.73 -7.65 -6.38
C THR A 316 -20.94 -6.86 -5.91
N ASN A 317 -21.07 -6.66 -4.60
CA ASN A 317 -22.23 -6.01 -3.99
C ASN A 317 -21.79 -5.19 -2.77
N ARG A 318 -22.35 -3.98 -2.60
CA ARG A 318 -22.11 -3.08 -1.44
C ARG A 318 -22.43 -3.71 -0.07
N LYS A 319 -23.27 -4.75 -0.01
CA LYS A 319 -23.55 -5.51 1.22
C LYS A 319 -22.46 -6.53 1.57
N GLN A 320 -21.56 -6.83 0.65
CA GLN A 320 -20.47 -7.80 0.80
C GLN A 320 -19.13 -7.10 0.61
N LEU A 321 -18.73 -6.34 1.63
CA LEU A 321 -17.48 -5.60 1.63
C LEU A 321 -16.27 -6.55 1.63
N ILE A 322 -15.22 -6.19 0.91
CA ILE A 322 -13.92 -6.86 0.99
C ILE A 322 -13.00 -6.18 2.00
N ALA A 323 -13.18 -4.87 2.21
CA ALA A 323 -12.46 -4.09 3.20
C ALA A 323 -13.29 -2.90 3.68
N THR A 324 -13.02 -2.44 4.89
CA THR A 324 -13.49 -1.17 5.42
C THR A 324 -12.30 -0.41 6.00
N ALA A 325 -12.31 0.91 5.86
CA ALA A 325 -11.27 1.75 6.40
C ALA A 325 -11.83 3.00 7.06
N ARG A 326 -11.03 3.54 7.98
CA ARG A 326 -11.23 4.86 8.57
C ARG A 326 -9.94 5.64 8.42
N ALA A 327 -10.07 6.90 8.04
CA ALA A 327 -8.95 7.80 7.92
C ALA A 327 -9.29 9.15 8.53
N HIS A 328 -8.30 9.77 9.18
CA HIS A 328 -8.39 11.16 9.59
C HIS A 328 -7.48 12.01 8.73
N PHE A 329 -8.00 13.16 8.31
CA PHE A 329 -7.28 14.12 7.50
C PHE A 329 -7.23 15.46 8.22
N LEU A 330 -6.05 16.05 8.24
CA LEU A 330 -5.87 17.47 8.52
C LEU A 330 -6.38 18.26 7.31
N ILE A 331 -7.26 19.20 7.59
CA ILE A 331 -7.88 20.09 6.62
C ILE A 331 -7.56 21.54 6.98
N GLU A 332 -7.24 22.34 5.96
CA GLU A 332 -6.89 23.76 6.05
C GLU A 332 -7.84 24.61 5.19
#